data_AF-A0A7L3EXX5-F1
#
_entry.id   AF-A0A7L3EXX5-F1
#
_cell.length_a   1.000
_cell.length_b   1.000
_cell.length_c   1.000
_cell.angle_alpha   90.00
_cell.angle_beta   90.00
_cell.angle_gamma   90.00
#
_symmetry.space_group_name_H-M   'P 1'
#
loop_
_entity.id
_entity.type
_entity.pdbx_description
1 polymer ?
#
loop_
_entity_poly.entity_id
_entity_poly.type
_entity_poly.pdbx_seq_one_letter_code
_entity_poly.pdbx_strand_id
1 'polypeptide(L)'
;SSHALCSFLPFSSGLPQAVPFRGSHWQTSLLALGASLPVRAQPKKKKKVDLKREQAQKDRMKKKLKKLEKAAPEMIPIEDFVTPIKYSDSNRVRSLAPLSFEETERRVLLLKKWCLFKQKQDEAEKKAIQTLVEAQQEALKELRLESEELYQAAIRRDEGLFPFERDGPDYTPPLPGYDPPEGKCVDITKVYTQ
;
A
#
# COMPACT_ATOMS: atom_id res chain seq x y z
N SER A 1 -2.19 23.28 70.38
CA SER A 1 -3.26 22.73 71.23
C SER A 1 -3.96 21.63 70.44
N SER A 2 -3.87 20.42 70.97
CA SER A 2 -4.68 19.22 70.68
C SER A 2 -4.55 18.48 69.33
N HIS A 3 -3.90 17.33 69.46
CA HIS A 3 -3.94 16.12 68.63
C HIS A 3 -5.32 15.42 68.67
N ALA A 4 -5.63 14.63 67.63
CA ALA A 4 -6.26 13.30 67.68
C ALA A 4 -6.21 12.72 66.24
N LEU A 5 -5.41 11.72 65.83
CA LEU A 5 -5.20 10.30 66.21
C LEU A 5 -6.38 9.34 65.98
N CYS A 6 -6.14 8.40 65.03
CA CYS A 6 -6.46 6.95 65.04
C CYS A 6 -7.93 6.55 64.78
N SER A 7 -8.29 5.44 64.11
CA SER A 7 -7.68 4.09 64.08
C SER A 7 -8.24 3.20 62.93
N PHE A 8 -7.37 2.35 62.36
CA PHE A 8 -7.47 0.92 61.96
C PHE A 8 -8.82 0.16 61.73
N LEU A 9 -8.92 -0.49 60.53
CA LEU A 9 -9.20 -1.93 60.14
C LEU A 9 -10.08 -2.85 61.04
N PRO A 10 -10.80 -3.90 60.55
CA PRO A 10 -10.25 -4.98 59.70
C PRO A 10 -11.19 -5.78 58.74
N PHE A 11 -10.51 -6.73 58.06
CA PHE A 11 -10.92 -7.86 57.22
C PHE A 11 -11.86 -8.88 57.91
N SER A 12 -12.78 -9.54 57.18
CA SER A 12 -13.17 -10.94 57.45
C SER A 12 -13.89 -11.60 56.26
N SER A 13 -13.45 -12.82 55.97
CA SER A 13 -14.00 -13.83 55.06
C SER A 13 -15.11 -14.65 55.74
N GLY A 14 -16.00 -15.27 54.95
CA GLY A 14 -17.02 -16.21 55.45
C GLY A 14 -17.64 -17.07 54.34
N LEU A 15 -17.34 -18.38 54.36
CA LEU A 15 -18.00 -19.46 53.62
C LEU A 15 -19.34 -19.82 54.28
N PRO A 16 -20.38 -20.29 53.56
CA PRO A 16 -21.49 -21.00 54.16
C PRO A 16 -21.36 -22.53 54.07
N GLN A 17 -21.65 -23.16 55.21
CA GLN A 17 -21.65 -24.60 55.50
C GLN A 17 -22.77 -25.37 54.78
N ALA A 18 -22.49 -26.62 54.44
CA ALA A 18 -23.48 -27.62 54.03
C ALA A 18 -24.00 -28.41 55.25
N VAL A 19 -25.32 -28.55 55.35
CA VAL A 19 -26.00 -29.33 56.40
C VAL A 19 -26.36 -30.71 55.84
N PRO A 20 -26.01 -31.83 56.49
CA PRO A 20 -26.49 -33.15 56.08
C PRO A 20 -27.77 -33.51 56.85
N PHE A 21 -28.89 -33.60 56.14
CA PHE A 21 -30.12 -34.17 56.70
C PHE A 21 -30.05 -35.70 56.61
N ARG A 22 -30.02 -36.36 57.78
CA ARG A 22 -30.21 -37.83 57.89
C ARG A 22 -31.70 -38.14 57.75
N GLY A 23 -32.08 -38.85 56.69
CA GLY A 23 -33.39 -39.46 56.50
C GLY A 23 -33.23 -40.94 56.15
N SER A 24 -33.82 -41.80 56.96
CA SER A 24 -33.73 -43.25 56.94
C SER A 24 -34.33 -43.90 55.68
N HIS A 25 -33.64 -44.93 55.20
CA HIS A 25 -34.16 -46.05 54.39
C HIS A 25 -35.52 -46.57 54.91
N TRP A 26 -36.38 -47.08 54.02
CA TRP A 26 -37.65 -47.80 54.29
C TRP A 26 -39.00 -47.07 54.25
N GLN A 27 -39.15 -45.94 53.54
CA GLN A 27 -40.49 -45.51 53.10
C GLN A 27 -40.56 -45.39 51.59
N THR A 28 -40.70 -46.54 50.95
CA THR A 28 -41.12 -46.73 49.57
C THR A 28 -42.64 -46.50 49.49
N SER A 29 -43.07 -45.27 49.21
CA SER A 29 -44.43 -45.03 48.71
C SER A 29 -44.44 -45.24 47.20
N LEU A 30 -45.13 -46.29 46.77
CA LEU A 30 -45.26 -46.82 45.40
C LEU A 30 -46.02 -45.91 44.41
N LEU A 31 -45.91 -44.59 44.54
CA LEU A 31 -46.62 -43.62 43.70
C LEU A 31 -45.78 -42.35 43.47
N ALA A 32 -44.78 -42.41 42.60
CA ALA A 32 -44.33 -41.25 41.82
C ALA A 32 -43.49 -41.70 40.62
N LEU A 33 -44.19 -42.27 39.66
CA LEU A 33 -43.78 -42.71 38.32
C LEU A 33 -43.30 -41.55 37.41
N GLY A 34 -42.61 -40.53 37.96
CA GLY A 34 -42.29 -39.26 37.29
C GLY A 34 -40.86 -38.75 37.47
N ALA A 35 -39.96 -39.55 38.04
CA ALA A 35 -38.58 -39.14 38.33
C ALA A 35 -37.53 -40.08 37.71
N SER A 36 -37.69 -40.48 36.44
CA SER A 36 -36.55 -41.03 35.70
C SER A 36 -35.62 -39.88 35.31
N LEU A 37 -34.72 -39.49 36.21
CA LEU A 37 -33.50 -38.79 35.81
C LEU A 37 -32.79 -39.68 34.78
N PRO A 38 -32.54 -39.24 33.53
CA PRO A 38 -31.71 -40.01 32.64
C PRO A 38 -30.28 -39.97 33.16
N VAL A 39 -29.91 -40.94 34.00
CA VAL A 39 -28.53 -41.32 34.23
C VAL A 39 -28.02 -41.92 32.91
N ARG A 40 -27.53 -41.05 32.04
CA ARG A 40 -26.66 -41.41 30.91
C ARG A 40 -25.58 -40.35 30.78
N ALA A 41 -24.47 -40.59 31.47
CA ALA A 41 -23.15 -40.15 31.01
C ALA A 41 -22.79 -40.94 29.73
N GLN A 42 -23.53 -40.73 28.64
CA GLN A 42 -23.06 -41.07 27.30
C GLN A 42 -22.36 -39.82 26.76
N PRO A 43 -21.11 -39.91 26.26
CA PRO A 43 -20.46 -38.76 25.64
C PRO A 43 -21.35 -38.30 24.48
N LYS A 44 -21.99 -37.13 24.65
CA LYS A 44 -22.77 -36.52 23.58
C LYS A 44 -21.81 -36.32 22.41
N LYS A 45 -21.99 -37.09 21.32
CA LYS A 45 -21.26 -36.88 20.07
C LYS A 45 -21.40 -35.39 19.74
N LYS A 46 -20.29 -34.65 19.72
CA LYS A 46 -20.28 -33.24 19.32
C LYS A 46 -20.96 -33.19 17.96
N LYS A 47 -22.08 -32.47 17.87
CA LYS A 47 -22.80 -32.31 16.59
C LYS A 47 -21.78 -31.71 15.62
N LYS A 48 -21.61 -32.36 14.45
CA LYS A 48 -20.89 -31.75 13.33
C LYS A 48 -21.51 -30.38 13.10
N VAL A 49 -20.69 -29.36 12.89
CA VAL A 49 -21.14 -27.98 12.66
C VAL A 49 -22.27 -28.01 11.63
N ASP A 50 -23.40 -27.37 11.96
CA ASP A 50 -24.57 -27.39 11.10
C ASP A 50 -24.18 -26.82 9.72
N LEU A 51 -24.33 -27.59 8.64
CA LEU A 51 -24.01 -27.16 7.27
C LEU A 51 -24.66 -25.82 6.89
N LYS A 52 -25.86 -25.55 7.44
CA LYS A 52 -26.58 -24.28 7.27
C LYS A 52 -25.87 -23.08 7.92
N ARG A 53 -25.17 -23.28 9.04
CA ARG A 53 -24.37 -22.24 9.69
C ARG A 53 -23.14 -21.90 8.85
N GLU A 54 -22.48 -22.91 8.27
CA GLU A 54 -21.33 -22.70 7.38
C GLU A 54 -21.75 -21.99 6.07
N GLN A 55 -22.89 -22.37 5.48
CA GLN A 55 -23.44 -21.70 4.30
C GLN A 55 -23.80 -20.23 4.60
N ALA A 56 -24.50 -19.97 5.71
CA ALA A 56 -24.82 -18.61 6.13
C ALA A 56 -23.56 -17.76 6.41
N GLN A 57 -22.50 -18.36 6.95
CA GLN A 57 -21.20 -17.69 7.10
C GLN A 57 -20.57 -17.37 5.74
N LYS A 58 -20.51 -18.33 4.81
CA LYS A 58 -20.01 -18.11 3.45
C LYS A 58 -20.76 -16.98 2.74
N ASP A 59 -22.08 -16.94 2.84
CA ASP A 59 -22.89 -15.90 2.19
C ASP A 59 -22.72 -14.53 2.84
N ARG A 60 -22.54 -14.47 4.17
CA ARG A 60 -22.16 -13.22 4.86
C ARG A 60 -20.79 -12.73 4.41
N MET A 61 -19.80 -13.62 4.27
CA MET A 61 -18.45 -13.26 3.80
C MET A 61 -18.48 -12.80 2.34
N LYS A 62 -19.21 -13.48 1.46
CA LYS A 62 -19.43 -13.05 0.07
C LYS A 62 -20.05 -11.66 -0.03
N LYS A 63 -21.04 -11.36 0.83
CA LYS A 63 -21.66 -10.02 0.88
C LYS A 63 -20.67 -8.94 1.35
N LYS A 64 -19.75 -9.27 2.26
CA LYS A 64 -18.68 -8.35 2.70
C LYS A 64 -17.65 -8.11 1.59
N LEU A 65 -17.19 -9.17 0.91
CA LEU A 65 -16.30 -9.04 -0.25
C LEU A 65 -16.92 -8.18 -1.35
N LYS A 66 -18.18 -8.44 -1.73
CA LYS A 66 -18.91 -7.61 -2.70
C LYS A 66 -19.09 -6.15 -2.28
N LYS A 67 -19.00 -5.84 -0.98
CA LYS A 67 -19.04 -4.45 -0.49
C LYS A 67 -17.66 -3.80 -0.55
N LEU A 68 -16.60 -4.55 -0.22
CA LEU A 68 -15.22 -4.10 -0.31
C LEU A 68 -14.77 -3.93 -1.77
N GLU A 69 -15.11 -4.86 -2.66
CA GLU A 69 -14.87 -4.77 -4.11
C GLU A 69 -15.60 -3.59 -4.76
N LYS A 70 -16.75 -3.18 -4.19
CA LYS A 70 -17.51 -2.01 -4.64
C LYS A 70 -16.98 -0.71 -4.06
N ALA A 71 -16.23 -0.75 -2.96
CA ALA A 71 -15.60 0.44 -2.42
C ALA A 71 -14.45 0.82 -3.35
N ALA A 72 -14.38 2.10 -3.74
CA ALA A 72 -13.28 2.57 -4.58
C ALA A 72 -11.98 2.52 -3.75
N PRO A 73 -10.90 1.91 -4.27
CA PRO A 73 -9.62 1.93 -3.59
C PRO A 73 -9.07 3.35 -3.53
N GLU A 74 -8.58 3.77 -2.37
CA GLU A 74 -7.90 5.06 -2.22
C GLU A 74 -6.50 4.98 -2.81
N MET A 75 -6.11 5.95 -3.64
CA MET A 75 -4.77 5.96 -4.22
C MET A 75 -3.74 6.33 -3.14
N ILE A 76 -2.59 5.64 -3.16
CA ILE A 76 -1.46 6.02 -2.31
C ILE A 76 -1.06 7.46 -2.66
N PRO A 77 -0.99 8.38 -1.68
CA PRO A 77 -0.66 9.76 -1.95
C PRO A 77 0.80 9.90 -2.39
N ILE A 78 1.05 10.78 -3.36
CA ILE A 78 2.40 11.12 -3.82
C ILE A 78 2.98 12.17 -2.89
N GLU A 79 3.95 11.78 -2.06
CA GLU A 79 4.52 12.65 -1.02
C GLU A 79 5.14 13.93 -1.60
N ASP A 80 5.78 13.87 -2.78
CA ASP A 80 6.47 15.01 -3.40
C ASP A 80 5.53 16.13 -3.86
N PHE A 81 4.27 15.81 -4.17
CA PHE A 81 3.28 16.83 -4.55
C PHE A 81 2.68 17.54 -3.33
N VAL A 82 2.72 16.92 -2.16
CA VAL A 82 2.13 17.47 -0.93
C VAL A 82 3.20 18.24 -0.18
N THR A 83 3.11 19.57 -0.17
CA THR A 83 4.03 20.41 0.60
C THR A 83 3.98 20.05 2.09
N PRO A 84 5.10 19.60 2.70
CA PRO A 84 5.13 19.31 4.11
C PRO A 84 4.84 20.54 4.97
N ILE A 85 4.11 20.35 6.08
CA ILE A 85 3.75 21.42 7.04
C ILE A 85 4.98 22.17 7.56
N LYS A 86 6.14 21.52 7.61
CA LYS A 86 7.43 22.12 8.01
C LYS A 86 7.83 23.35 7.18
N TYR A 87 7.26 23.54 5.99
CA TYR A 87 7.54 24.69 5.12
C TYR A 87 6.50 25.81 5.23
N SER A 88 5.41 25.60 5.97
CA SER A 88 4.39 26.62 6.22
C SER A 88 4.83 27.67 7.26
N ASP A 89 5.88 27.39 8.02
CA ASP A 89 6.40 28.29 9.06
C ASP A 89 7.06 29.54 8.44
N SER A 90 6.51 30.72 8.76
CA SER A 90 7.00 32.02 8.26
C SER A 90 8.43 32.35 8.71
N ASN A 91 8.91 31.75 9.80
CA ASN A 91 10.27 31.96 10.33
C ASN A 91 11.37 31.44 9.38
N ARG A 92 11.02 30.59 8.41
CA ARG A 92 11.97 30.01 7.44
C ARG A 92 12.05 30.82 6.14
N VAL A 93 11.24 31.88 6.01
CA VAL A 93 11.20 32.74 4.82
C VAL A 93 12.43 33.65 4.81
N ARG A 94 13.19 33.62 3.71
CA ARG A 94 14.30 34.55 3.47
C ARG A 94 13.76 35.80 2.79
N SER A 95 14.05 36.98 3.33
CA SER A 95 13.72 38.24 2.65
C SER A 95 14.58 38.38 1.39
N LEU A 96 13.94 38.72 0.27
CA LEU A 96 14.62 38.94 -1.00
C LEU A 96 14.86 40.44 -1.19
N ALA A 97 16.10 40.81 -1.52
CA ALA A 97 16.40 42.17 -1.93
C ALA A 97 15.74 42.47 -3.30
N PRO A 98 15.25 43.70 -3.52
CA PRO A 98 14.75 44.10 -4.83
C PRO A 98 15.89 44.02 -5.85
N LEU A 99 15.59 43.49 -7.04
CA LEU A 99 16.56 43.39 -8.12
C LEU A 99 16.80 44.77 -8.72
N SER A 100 18.04 45.07 -9.10
CA SER A 100 18.35 46.27 -9.88
C SER A 100 17.78 46.15 -11.29
N PHE A 101 17.53 47.28 -11.93
CA PHE A 101 17.00 47.33 -13.30
C PHE A 101 17.90 46.56 -14.28
N GLU A 102 19.22 46.79 -14.21
CA GLU A 102 20.22 46.11 -15.04
C GLU A 102 20.16 44.59 -14.91
N GLU A 103 19.98 44.07 -13.69
CA GLU A 103 19.85 42.63 -13.46
C GLU A 103 18.57 42.05 -14.06
N THR A 104 17.46 42.78 -13.95
CA THR A 104 16.18 42.34 -14.54
C THR A 104 16.28 42.30 -16.06
N GLU A 105 16.86 43.32 -16.70
CA GLU A 105 17.06 43.34 -18.14
C GLU A 105 18.00 42.23 -18.59
N ARG A 106 19.11 42.01 -17.87
CA ARG A 106 20.05 40.90 -18.15
C ARG A 106 19.34 39.54 -18.14
N ARG A 107 18.47 39.30 -17.14
CA ARG A 107 17.68 38.05 -17.07
C ARG A 107 16.72 37.93 -18.25
N VAL A 108 16.01 39.00 -18.60
CA VAL A 108 15.08 39.00 -19.74
C VAL A 108 15.81 38.72 -21.06
N LEU A 109 16.97 39.37 -21.29
CA LEU A 109 17.79 39.13 -22.47
C LEU A 109 18.31 37.69 -22.52
N LEU A 110 18.75 37.13 -21.39
CA LEU A 110 19.17 35.74 -21.30
C LEU A 110 18.04 34.77 -21.63
N LEU A 111 16.84 34.99 -21.07
CA LEU A 111 15.67 34.16 -21.34
C LEU A 111 15.27 34.23 -22.82
N LYS A 112 15.30 35.42 -23.45
CA LYS A 112 15.05 35.55 -24.90
C LYS A 112 16.03 34.73 -25.73
N LYS A 113 17.33 34.80 -25.40
CA LYS A 113 18.37 34.00 -26.06
C LYS A 113 18.15 32.50 -25.85
N TRP A 114 17.78 32.10 -24.63
CA TRP A 114 17.48 30.71 -24.29
C TRP A 114 16.28 30.16 -25.05
N CYS A 115 15.20 30.93 -25.17
CA CYS A 115 14.03 30.55 -25.95
C CYS A 115 14.40 30.31 -27.43
N LEU A 116 15.16 31.23 -28.04
CA LEU A 116 15.63 31.07 -29.41
C LEU A 116 16.54 29.84 -29.57
N PHE A 117 17.42 29.59 -28.61
CA PHE A 117 18.28 28.41 -28.61
C PHE A 117 17.46 27.11 -28.55
N LYS A 118 16.50 27.04 -27.62
CA LYS A 118 15.62 25.87 -27.47
C LYS A 118 14.72 25.63 -28.67
N GLN A 119 14.23 26.70 -29.30
CA GLN A 119 13.49 26.59 -30.55
C GLN A 119 14.35 25.96 -31.66
N LYS A 120 15.60 26.44 -31.83
CA LYS A 120 16.51 25.86 -32.83
C LYS A 120 16.83 24.39 -32.55
N GLN A 121 17.00 24.02 -31.28
CA GLN A 121 17.22 22.64 -30.87
C GLN A 121 16.01 21.76 -31.25
N ASP A 122 14.80 22.18 -30.91
CA ASP A 122 13.55 21.47 -31.23
C ASP A 122 13.33 21.34 -32.75
N GLU A 123 13.58 22.41 -33.51
CA GLU A 123 13.51 22.38 -34.98
C GLU A 123 14.50 21.39 -35.59
N ALA A 124 15.72 21.29 -35.03
CA ALA A 124 16.72 20.34 -35.50
C ALA A 124 16.35 18.89 -35.15
N GLU A 125 15.86 18.63 -33.94
CA GLU A 125 15.39 17.32 -33.51
C GLU A 125 14.20 16.85 -34.36
N LYS A 126 13.22 17.74 -34.62
CA LYS A 126 12.09 17.44 -35.51
C LYS A 126 12.51 17.12 -36.93
N LYS A 127 13.44 17.90 -37.49
CA LYS A 127 13.99 17.62 -38.83
C LYS A 127 14.70 16.27 -38.86
N ALA A 128 15.51 15.95 -37.85
CA ALA A 128 16.19 14.65 -37.76
C ALA A 128 15.17 13.48 -37.72
N ILE A 129 14.12 13.59 -36.89
CA ILE A 129 13.06 12.58 -36.83
C ILE A 129 12.35 12.44 -38.18
N GLN A 130 12.00 13.55 -38.83
CA GLN A 130 11.37 13.55 -40.16
C GLN A 130 12.24 12.82 -41.18
N THR A 131 13.54 13.15 -41.26
CA THR A 131 14.47 12.50 -42.19
C THR A 131 14.62 11.00 -41.93
N LEU A 132 14.64 10.58 -40.65
CA LEU A 132 14.72 9.17 -40.29
C LEU A 132 13.45 8.41 -40.69
N VAL A 133 12.28 9.02 -40.50
CA VAL A 133 10.99 8.42 -40.87
C VAL A 133 10.84 8.34 -42.40
N GLU A 134 11.23 9.38 -43.13
CA GLU A 134 11.22 9.39 -44.59
C GLU A 134 12.13 8.29 -45.15
N ALA A 135 13.37 8.20 -44.65
CA ALA A 135 14.32 7.16 -45.04
C ALA A 135 13.79 5.75 -44.71
N GLN A 136 13.18 5.55 -43.54
CA GLN A 136 12.55 4.28 -43.18
C GLN A 136 11.43 3.90 -44.17
N GLN A 137 10.59 4.87 -44.56
CA GLN A 137 9.48 4.64 -45.49
C GLN A 137 9.98 4.33 -46.91
N GLU A 138 11.01 5.03 -47.38
CA GLU A 138 11.64 4.76 -48.68
C GLU A 138 12.25 3.36 -48.71
N ALA A 139 13.03 3.00 -47.70
CA ALA A 139 13.61 1.66 -47.57
C ALA A 139 12.54 0.56 -47.58
N LEU A 140 11.39 0.77 -46.91
CA LEU A 140 10.28 -0.20 -46.92
C LEU A 140 9.59 -0.31 -48.29
N LYS A 141 9.51 0.79 -49.06
CA LYS A 141 8.96 0.77 -50.42
C LYS A 141 9.88 -0.01 -51.36
N GLU A 142 11.18 0.23 -51.30
CA GLU A 142 12.18 -0.49 -52.09
C GLU A 142 12.20 -1.98 -51.75
N LEU A 143 12.23 -2.31 -50.46
CA LEU A 143 12.22 -3.69 -49.97
C LEU A 143 10.98 -4.46 -50.45
N ARG A 144 9.83 -3.79 -50.55
CA ARG A 144 8.60 -4.39 -51.09
C ARG A 144 8.69 -4.69 -52.58
N LEU A 145 9.34 -3.83 -53.37
CA LEU A 145 9.56 -4.05 -54.80
C LEU A 145 10.52 -5.22 -55.04
N GLU A 146 11.51 -5.40 -54.16
CA GLU A 146 12.48 -6.49 -54.24
C GLU A 146 11.90 -7.82 -53.72
N SER A 147 11.22 -7.82 -52.57
CA SER A 147 10.67 -9.02 -51.95
C SER A 147 9.50 -8.75 -50.98
N GLU A 148 8.32 -9.27 -51.33
CA GLU A 148 7.12 -9.12 -50.49
C GLU A 148 7.21 -9.93 -49.19
N GLU A 149 7.92 -11.07 -49.19
CA GLU A 149 8.08 -11.92 -47.98
C GLU A 149 8.86 -11.21 -46.87
N LEU A 150 9.97 -10.55 -47.21
CA LEU A 150 10.76 -9.78 -46.24
C LEU A 150 9.99 -8.55 -45.76
N TYR A 151 9.20 -7.92 -46.62
CA TYR A 151 8.35 -6.79 -46.24
C TYR A 151 7.35 -7.19 -45.15
N GLN A 152 6.68 -8.33 -45.34
CA GLN A 152 5.75 -8.87 -44.35
C GLN A 152 6.43 -9.25 -43.03
N ALA A 153 7.70 -9.67 -43.06
CA ALA A 153 8.48 -9.92 -41.87
C ALA A 153 8.86 -8.61 -41.15
N ALA A 154 9.32 -7.60 -41.88
CA ALA A 154 9.83 -6.34 -41.33
C ALA A 154 8.74 -5.46 -40.67
N ILE A 155 7.48 -5.57 -41.11
CA ILE A 155 6.35 -4.83 -40.53
C ILE A 155 5.89 -5.41 -39.18
N ARG A 156 6.22 -6.68 -38.90
CA ARG A 156 5.82 -7.30 -37.63
C ARG A 156 6.48 -6.57 -36.48
N ARG A 157 5.70 -6.35 -35.42
CA ARG A 157 6.22 -5.77 -34.18
C ARG A 157 7.14 -6.79 -33.52
N ASP A 158 8.28 -6.32 -33.04
CA ASP A 158 9.16 -7.14 -32.21
C ASP A 158 8.54 -7.31 -30.82
N GLU A 159 8.23 -8.55 -30.44
CA GLU A 159 7.68 -8.87 -29.13
C GLU A 159 8.73 -8.72 -28.01
N GLY A 160 10.03 -8.74 -28.36
CA GLY A 160 11.15 -8.56 -27.43
C GLY A 160 11.44 -7.11 -27.06
N LEU A 161 10.75 -6.13 -27.68
CA LEU A 161 10.99 -4.72 -27.42
C LEU A 161 10.53 -4.28 -26.02
N PHE A 162 9.55 -4.97 -25.43
CA PHE A 162 9.05 -4.66 -24.09
C PHE A 162 9.27 -5.85 -23.14
N PRO A 163 9.78 -5.63 -21.93
CA PRO A 163 10.13 -4.33 -21.31
C PRO A 163 11.48 -3.78 -21.80
N PHE A 164 11.51 -2.49 -22.17
CA PHE A 164 12.74 -1.77 -22.53
C PHE A 164 13.26 -0.97 -21.32
N GLU A 165 14.48 -1.27 -20.89
CA GLU A 165 15.15 -0.57 -19.79
C GLU A 165 16.46 0.03 -20.29
N ARG A 166 16.71 1.29 -19.91
CA ARG A 166 17.94 2.00 -20.22
C ARG A 166 18.24 3.03 -19.14
N ASP A 167 19.43 2.94 -18.57
CA ASP A 167 19.93 3.93 -17.62
C ASP A 167 20.33 5.23 -18.34
N GLY A 168 20.13 6.35 -17.65
CA GLY A 168 20.61 7.66 -18.11
C GLY A 168 22.13 7.74 -18.11
N PRO A 169 22.72 8.69 -18.84
CA PRO A 169 24.17 8.90 -18.81
C PRO A 169 24.62 9.43 -17.44
N ASP A 170 25.73 8.91 -16.93
CA ASP A 170 26.40 9.44 -15.75
C ASP A 170 27.26 10.67 -16.08
N TYR A 171 27.48 11.53 -15.07
CA TYR A 171 28.42 12.64 -15.20
C TYR A 171 29.88 12.18 -15.37
N THR A 172 30.23 11.02 -14.80
CA THR A 172 31.58 10.46 -14.87
C THR A 172 31.48 8.94 -14.99
N PRO A 173 32.25 8.30 -15.89
CA PRO A 173 32.26 6.84 -16.01
C PRO A 173 32.72 6.14 -14.72
N PRO A 174 32.35 4.85 -14.53
CA PRO A 174 32.79 4.06 -13.39
C PRO A 174 34.32 3.94 -13.31
N LEU A 175 34.86 4.01 -12.09
CA LEU A 175 36.28 3.80 -11.82
C LEU A 175 36.56 2.30 -11.62
N PRO A 176 37.47 1.68 -12.41
CA PRO A 176 37.79 0.26 -12.23
C PRO A 176 38.53 0.03 -10.91
N GLY A 177 38.08 -0.96 -10.13
CA GLY A 177 38.68 -1.31 -8.85
C GLY A 177 38.33 -0.38 -7.69
N TYR A 178 37.25 0.40 -7.81
CA TYR A 178 36.72 1.16 -6.69
C TYR A 178 35.97 0.26 -5.71
N ASP A 179 36.46 0.20 -4.47
CA ASP A 179 35.82 -0.52 -3.37
C ASP A 179 34.99 0.46 -2.52
N PRO A 180 33.64 0.47 -2.63
CA PRO A 180 32.80 1.35 -1.84
C PRO A 180 32.78 0.92 -0.36
N PRO A 181 32.58 1.86 0.58
CA PRO A 181 32.46 1.54 2.00
C PRO A 181 31.19 0.71 2.28
N GLU A 182 31.27 -0.16 3.29
CA GLU A 182 30.13 -0.95 3.72
C GLU A 182 29.02 -0.09 4.35
N GLY A 183 27.76 -0.43 4.05
CA GLY A 183 26.58 0.24 4.56
C GLY A 183 25.35 -0.66 4.59
N LYS A 184 24.31 -0.24 5.31
CA LYS A 184 23.01 -0.92 5.35
C LYS A 184 21.95 -0.07 4.66
N CYS A 185 21.25 -0.66 3.69
CA CYS A 185 20.05 -0.05 3.10
C CYS A 185 18.84 -0.53 3.91
N VAL A 186 18.16 0.40 4.60
CA VAL A 186 16.91 0.14 5.32
C VAL A 186 15.80 0.88 4.59
N ASP A 187 14.81 0.13 4.10
CA ASP A 187 13.63 0.71 3.47
C ASP A 187 12.76 1.39 4.53
N ILE A 188 12.53 2.69 4.35
CA ILE A 188 11.72 3.54 5.21
C ILE A 188 10.47 4.07 4.49
N THR A 189 10.10 3.47 3.35
CA THR A 189 8.90 3.83 2.61
C THR A 189 7.65 3.65 3.48
N LYS A 190 6.77 4.67 3.48
CA LYS A 190 5.55 4.64 4.29
C LYS A 190 4.55 3.70 3.63
N VAL A 191 4.11 2.68 4.36
CA VAL A 191 3.03 1.79 3.92
C VAL A 191 1.69 2.43 4.27
N TYR A 192 0.88 2.69 3.24
CA TYR A 192 -0.47 3.22 3.38
C TYR A 192 -1.48 2.06 3.33
N THR A 193 -2.21 1.84 4.42
CA THR A 193 -3.25 0.79 4.51
C THR A 193 -4.63 1.39 4.33
N GLN A 194 -5.46 0.73 3.50
CA GLN A 194 -6.86 1.07 3.22
C GLN A 194 -7.82 0.29 4.12
#